data_AF-A0A7X6TEF8-F1
#
_entry.id   AF-A0A7X6TEF8-F1
#
_cell.length_a   1.000
_cell.length_b   1.000
_cell.length_c   1.000
_cell.angle_alpha   90.00
_cell.angle_beta   90.00
_cell.angle_gamma   90.00
#
_symmetry.space_group_name_H-M   'P 1'
#
loop_
_entity.id
_entity.type
_entity.pdbx_description
1 polymer ?
#
loop_
_entity_poly.entity_id
_entity_poly.type
_entity_poly.pdbx_seq_one_letter_code
_entity_poly.pdbx_strand_id
1 'polypeptide(L)'
;MLVGISPDIKAQTAPTLSDKAEIYLLSCSPGQEVWAHYGHTGIRVLDPMTRRDIVFNYGIFDFYSDNFLWNFVRGEIDYILGTTS
;
A
#
# COMPACT_ATOMS: atom_id res chain seq x y z
N MET A 1 17.22 31.81 -11.28
CA MET A 1 15.88 31.19 -11.31
C MET A 1 15.30 31.32 -9.91
N LEU A 2 14.33 32.21 -9.69
CA LEU A 2 13.63 32.35 -8.40
C LEU A 2 12.51 31.31 -8.36
N VAL A 3 12.57 30.38 -7.42
CA VAL A 3 11.45 29.47 -7.12
C VAL A 3 10.46 30.26 -6.27
N GLY A 4 9.36 30.68 -6.88
CA GLY A 4 8.24 31.29 -6.17
C GLY A 4 7.53 30.23 -5.33
N ILE A 5 7.54 30.41 -4.01
CA ILE A 5 6.68 29.65 -3.09
C ILE A 5 5.25 30.20 -3.22
N SER A 6 4.40 29.46 -3.94
CA SER A 6 2.96 29.74 -3.97
C SER A 6 2.38 29.47 -2.57
N PRO A 7 1.74 30.46 -1.92
CA PRO A 7 1.26 30.33 -0.54
C PRO A 7 0.04 29.41 -0.37
N ASP A 8 -0.49 28.84 -1.46
CA ASP A 8 -1.71 28.03 -1.47
C ASP A 8 -1.48 26.52 -1.58
N ILE A 9 -0.30 26.01 -1.15
CA ILE A 9 -0.11 24.56 -0.98
C ILE A 9 -0.89 24.13 0.25
N LYS A 10 -2.16 23.74 0.05
CA LYS A 10 -2.92 23.02 1.08
C LYS A 10 -2.36 21.60 1.19
N ALA A 11 -2.00 21.19 2.40
CA ALA A 11 -1.72 19.80 2.70
C ALA A 11 -2.92 18.93 2.32
N GLN A 12 -2.67 17.68 1.92
CA GLN A 12 -3.73 16.74 1.55
C GLN A 12 -4.60 16.50 2.80
N THR A 13 -5.89 16.85 2.72
CA THR A 13 -6.82 16.60 3.82
C THR A 13 -7.03 15.10 3.93
N ALA A 14 -6.53 14.47 5.00
CA ALA A 14 -6.80 13.07 5.27
C ALA A 14 -8.32 12.88 5.43
N PRO A 15 -8.94 11.90 4.76
CA PRO A 15 -10.35 11.61 4.97
C PRO A 15 -10.56 11.16 6.42
N THR A 16 -11.45 11.83 7.14
CA THR A 16 -11.86 11.40 8.48
C THR A 16 -12.68 10.11 8.36
N LEU A 17 -12.28 9.09 9.12
CA LEU A 17 -13.06 7.86 9.31
C LEU A 17 -14.16 8.09 10.35
N SER A 18 -15.30 7.45 10.19
CA SER A 18 -16.35 7.48 11.20
C SER A 18 -15.96 6.69 12.46
N ASP A 19 -16.73 6.87 13.52
CA ASP A 19 -16.65 6.07 14.76
C ASP A 19 -17.04 4.60 14.56
N LYS A 20 -17.61 4.26 13.40
CA LYS A 20 -17.95 2.89 12.99
C LYS A 20 -16.93 2.28 12.03
N ALA A 21 -15.82 2.96 11.79
CA ALA A 21 -14.77 2.41 10.95
C ALA A 21 -14.07 1.23 11.64
N GLU A 22 -13.83 0.18 10.88
CA GLU A 22 -13.17 -1.05 11.31
C GLU A 22 -11.93 -1.28 10.47
N ILE A 23 -10.85 -1.67 11.14
CA ILE A 23 -9.56 -1.98 10.51
C ILE A 23 -9.32 -3.48 10.64
N TYR A 24 -9.06 -4.13 9.51
CA TYR A 24 -8.75 -5.56 9.47
C TYR A 24 -7.34 -5.79 8.96
N LEU A 25 -6.66 -6.75 9.59
CA LEU A 25 -5.40 -7.29 9.11
C LEU A 25 -5.69 -8.56 8.31
N LEU A 26 -5.54 -8.50 6.99
CA LEU A 26 -5.76 -9.64 6.09
C LEU A 26 -4.44 -10.39 5.92
N SER A 27 -4.28 -11.51 6.62
CA SER A 27 -3.05 -12.32 6.55
C SER A 27 -3.20 -13.47 5.56
N CYS A 28 -2.23 -13.62 4.66
CA CYS A 28 -2.12 -14.75 3.74
C CYS A 28 -0.96 -15.64 4.19
N SER A 29 -1.21 -16.95 4.20
CA SER A 29 -0.17 -17.94 4.51
C SER A 29 1.01 -17.87 3.52
N PRO A 30 2.20 -18.35 3.93
CA PRO A 30 3.34 -18.55 3.05
C PRO A 30 3.02 -19.20 1.71
N GLY A 31 3.62 -18.67 0.64
CA GLY A 31 3.61 -19.24 -0.71
C GLY A 31 4.89 -20.04 -1.03
N GLN A 32 4.89 -20.68 -2.20
CA GLN A 32 6.05 -21.42 -2.69
C GLN A 32 7.13 -20.51 -3.28
N GLU A 33 6.72 -19.37 -3.83
CA GLU A 33 7.65 -18.41 -4.43
C GLU A 33 8.48 -17.70 -3.36
N VAL A 34 9.73 -17.37 -3.71
CA VAL A 34 10.70 -16.76 -2.78
C VAL A 34 10.21 -15.43 -2.22
N TRP A 35 9.47 -14.64 -3.00
CA TRP A 35 8.89 -13.37 -2.56
C TRP A 35 7.61 -13.52 -1.72
N ALA A 36 7.05 -14.72 -1.64
CA ALA A 36 5.85 -15.03 -0.86
C ALA A 36 6.16 -15.95 0.35
N HIS A 37 7.42 -16.29 0.58
CA HIS A 37 7.81 -17.34 1.52
C HIS A 37 7.43 -17.05 2.98
N TYR A 38 7.28 -15.78 3.35
CA TYR A 38 6.88 -15.37 4.70
C TYR A 38 5.39 -15.05 4.83
N GLY A 39 4.62 -15.33 3.78
CA GLY A 39 3.23 -14.93 3.67
C GLY A 39 3.10 -13.46 3.27
N HIS A 40 1.89 -12.94 3.41
CA HIS A 40 1.57 -11.57 3.02
C HIS A 40 0.55 -10.96 3.96
N THR A 41 0.51 -9.63 4.05
CA THR A 41 -0.52 -8.96 4.83
C THR A 41 -1.02 -7.70 4.14
N GLY A 42 -2.34 -7.57 4.04
CA GLY A 42 -3.05 -6.36 3.64
C GLY A 42 -3.78 -5.71 4.81
N ILE A 43 -4.07 -4.42 4.69
CA ILE A 43 -4.89 -3.68 5.65
C ILE A 43 -6.21 -3.32 4.96
N ARG A 44 -7.33 -3.77 5.50
CA ARG A 44 -8.66 -3.34 5.03
C ARG A 44 -9.22 -2.26 5.94
N VAL A 45 -9.67 -1.18 5.34
CA VAL A 45 -10.42 -0.10 5.99
C VAL A 45 -11.87 -0.22 5.55
N LEU A 46 -12.74 -0.58 6.47
CA LEU A 46 -14.18 -0.65 6.26
C LEU A 46 -14.87 0.43 7.08
N ASP A 47 -15.49 1.39 6.43
CA ASP A 47 -16.30 2.43 7.07
C ASP A 47 -17.69 2.47 6.40
N PRO A 48 -18.72 1.88 7.03
CA PRO A 48 -20.06 1.84 6.46
C PRO A 48 -20.72 3.21 6.39
N MET A 49 -20.33 4.16 7.25
CA MET A 49 -20.93 5.50 7.29
C MET A 49 -20.47 6.34 6.10
N THR A 50 -19.22 6.15 5.66
CA THR A 50 -18.66 6.84 4.49
C THR A 50 -18.63 5.98 3.23
N ARG A 51 -19.18 4.76 3.28
CA ARG A 51 -19.18 3.75 2.21
C ARG A 51 -17.78 3.47 1.67
N ARG A 52 -16.79 3.45 2.55
CA ARG A 52 -15.42 3.06 2.20
C ARG A 52 -15.26 1.60 2.56
N ASP A 53 -14.84 0.82 1.59
CA ASP A 53 -14.34 -0.52 1.80
C ASP A 53 -13.10 -0.59 0.93
N ILE A 54 -11.92 -0.45 1.52
CA ILE A 54 -10.68 -0.34 0.77
C ILE A 54 -9.66 -1.30 1.36
N VAL A 55 -9.10 -2.16 0.52
CA VAL A 55 -7.96 -3.00 0.88
C VAL A 55 -6.69 -2.35 0.36
N PHE A 56 -5.80 -1.99 1.29
CA PHE A 56 -4.45 -1.55 1.04
C PHE A 56 -3.52 -2.77 1.07
N ASN A 57 -2.98 -3.09 -0.08
CA ASN A 57 -2.06 -4.19 -0.26
C ASN A 57 -0.64 -3.63 -0.35
N TYR A 58 0.09 -3.74 0.76
CA TYR A 58 1.47 -3.28 0.87
C TYR A 58 2.42 -4.38 0.45
N GLY A 59 3.50 -4.03 -0.25
CA GLY A 59 4.51 -5.01 -0.63
C GLY A 59 4.24 -5.69 -1.97
N ILE A 60 3.52 -5.01 -2.87
CA ILE A 60 3.40 -5.46 -4.27
C ILE A 60 4.68 -5.09 -5.01
N PHE A 61 5.07 -5.93 -5.97
CA PHE A 61 6.24 -5.73 -6.80
C PHE A 61 5.85 -5.61 -8.28
N ASP A 62 6.68 -4.90 -9.04
CA ASP A 62 6.68 -5.04 -10.49
C ASP A 62 7.60 -6.21 -10.89
N PHE A 63 6.98 -7.34 -11.26
CA PHE A 63 7.71 -8.53 -11.70
C PHE A 63 8.43 -8.35 -13.05
N TYR A 64 8.10 -7.31 -13.81
CA TYR A 64 8.73 -6.99 -15.09
C TYR A 64 9.90 -6.01 -14.95
N SER A 65 10.22 -5.60 -13.72
CA SER A 65 11.42 -4.79 -13.47
C SER A 65 12.70 -5.57 -13.81
N ASP A 66 13.68 -4.85 -14.37
CA ASP A 66 14.96 -5.44 -14.74
C ASP A 66 15.63 -6.08 -13.52
N ASN A 67 16.04 -7.34 -13.68
CA ASN A 67 16.70 -8.13 -12.63
C ASN A 67 15.87 -8.28 -11.32
N PHE A 68 14.54 -8.32 -11.42
CA PHE A 68 13.60 -8.46 -10.29
C PHE A 68 14.13 -9.36 -9.15
N LEU A 69 14.40 -10.65 -9.45
CA LEU A 69 14.79 -11.62 -8.44
C LEU A 69 16.12 -11.26 -7.76
N TRP A 70 17.08 -10.74 -8.52
CA TRP A 70 18.39 -10.34 -8.02
C TRP A 70 18.30 -9.12 -7.10
N ASN A 71 17.51 -8.12 -7.49
CA ASN A 71 17.27 -6.94 -6.65
C ASN A 71 16.45 -7.28 -5.41
N PHE A 72 15.46 -8.18 -5.55
CA PHE A 72 14.64 -8.66 -4.44
C PHE A 72 15.49 -9.32 -3.34
N VAL A 73 16.38 -10.26 -3.69
CA VAL A 73 17.22 -10.94 -2.68
C VAL A 73 18.24 -10.02 -2.01
N ARG A 74 18.61 -8.89 -2.64
CA ARG A 74 19.47 -7.85 -2.06
C ARG A 74 18.70 -6.79 -1.26
N GLY A 75 17.37 -6.81 -1.30
CA GLY A 75 16.53 -5.78 -0.67
C GLY A 75 16.58 -4.42 -1.38
N GLU A 76 16.88 -4.41 -2.67
CA GLU A 76 17.03 -3.20 -3.51
C GLU A 76 15.81 -2.94 -4.41
N ILE A 77 14.70 -3.66 -4.17
CA ILE A 77 13.50 -3.52 -5.01
C ILE A 77 12.58 -2.41 -4.51
N ASP A 78 12.00 -1.68 -5.46
CA ASP A 78 10.93 -0.74 -5.15
C ASP A 78 9.61 -1.48 -4.92
N TYR A 79 8.90 -1.06 -3.87
CA TYR A 79 7.59 -1.61 -3.52
C TYR A 79 6.48 -0.66 -3.97
N ILE A 80 5.37 -1.24 -4.37
CA ILE A 80 4.17 -0.54 -4.81
C ILE A 80 3.05 -0.79 -3.80
N LEU A 81 2.25 0.23 -3.56
CA LEU A 81 0.99 0.13 -2.85
C LEU A 81 -0.15 -0.19 -3.83
N GLY A 82 -0.78 -1.34 -3.67
CA GLY A 82 -2.04 -1.65 -4.35
C GLY A 82 -3.24 -1.23 -3.53
N THR A 83 -4.29 -0.77 -4.21
CA THR A 83 -5.59 -0.48 -3.59
C THR A 83 -6.72 -1.13 -4.36
N THR A 84 -7.70 -1.67 -3.66
CA THR A 84 -8.95 -2.19 -4.25
C THR A 84 -10.13 -1.79 -3.38
N SER A 85 -11.26 -1.45 -4.00
CA SER A 85 -12.49 -1.00 -3.34
C SER A 85 -13.73 -1.68 -3.89
#